data_AF-A0A7R7JFA9-F1
#
_entry.id   AF-A0A7R7JFA9-F1
#
_cell.length_a   1.000
_cell.length_b   1.000
_cell.length_c   1.000
_cell.angle_alpha   90.00
_cell.angle_beta   90.00
_cell.angle_gamma   90.00
#
_symmetry.space_group_name_H-M   'P 1'
#
loop_
_entity.id
_entity.type
_entity.pdbx_description
1 polymer ?
#
loop_
_entity_poly.entity_id
_entity_poly.type
_entity_poly.pdbx_seq_one_letter_code
_entity_poly.pdbx_strand_id
1 'polypeptide(L)'
;MDHDTTRGEDMKSISDYPEYQAALDKLAGLQHQLAAVNQTITDLTAQIGHNQKPGDSITAKAEALLDGEDGPVSVTRLRRELDESIERRKVLEASIRLQQNRVEQIKTTSSEAANTDLEKPYRAAVRKALDAAVKQSQSFAEVRDMIEGIQEAGFYFHQQQLAMLGRYGRWDDPDAHIHALLQDAEREGFIKPSDYPDRPKRAGEYDNMPKGATVTALAAGPNGLREVKIAQGGKVVNEKVIHQPEDQKAAADGWG
;
A
#
# COMPACT_ATOMS: atom_id res chain seq x y z
N MET A 1 -38.01 -9.65 11.00
CA MET A 1 -36.65 -10.18 10.82
C MET A 1 -35.73 -9.11 11.34
N ASP A 2 -35.26 -9.31 12.57
CA ASP A 2 -34.46 -8.34 13.29
C ASP A 2 -33.09 -8.24 12.63
N HIS A 3 -32.79 -7.07 12.07
CA HIS A 3 -31.43 -6.69 11.72
C HIS A 3 -30.68 -6.42 13.02
N ASP A 4 -30.24 -7.50 13.66
CA ASP A 4 -29.28 -7.43 14.76
C ASP A 4 -27.97 -6.91 14.18
N THR A 5 -27.84 -5.60 14.25
CA THR A 5 -26.68 -4.84 13.79
C THR A 5 -25.80 -4.70 15.02
N THR A 6 -25.15 -5.79 15.44
CA THR A 6 -24.04 -5.76 16.40
C THR A 6 -22.90 -4.97 15.74
N ARG A 7 -23.00 -3.66 15.86
CA ARG A 7 -22.19 -2.67 15.17
C ARG A 7 -20.91 -2.47 15.97
N GLY A 8 -19.91 -3.33 15.74
CA GLY A 8 -18.50 -3.03 16.03
C GLY A 8 -18.19 -2.47 17.42
N GLU A 9 -18.90 -2.91 18.46
CA GLU A 9 -18.53 -2.61 19.84
C GLU A 9 -17.38 -3.57 20.19
N ASP A 10 -16.24 -3.01 20.58
CA ASP A 10 -14.96 -3.66 20.96
C ASP A 10 -13.90 -3.89 19.87
N MET A 11 -13.91 -3.15 18.75
CA MET A 11 -12.68 -3.03 17.94
C MET A 11 -11.71 -2.06 18.60
N LYS A 12 -10.63 -2.58 19.19
CA LYS A 12 -9.52 -1.75 19.69
C LYS A 12 -8.96 -0.91 18.55
N SER A 13 -8.97 0.40 18.72
CA SER A 13 -8.28 1.33 17.84
C SER A 13 -6.78 1.25 18.12
N ILE A 14 -5.95 1.56 17.12
CA ILE A 14 -4.49 1.70 17.31
C ILE A 14 -4.19 2.79 18.36
N SER A 15 -5.08 3.78 18.52
CA SER A 15 -5.00 4.80 19.59
C SER A 15 -5.11 4.22 21.00
N ASP A 16 -5.66 3.02 21.15
CA ASP A 16 -5.84 2.38 22.45
C ASP A 16 -4.56 1.67 22.93
N TYR A 17 -3.51 1.65 22.09
CA TYR A 17 -2.21 1.09 22.42
C TYR A 17 -1.34 2.15 23.10
N PRO A 18 -1.00 2.00 24.40
CA PRO A 18 -0.29 3.03 25.17
C PRO A 18 1.08 3.40 24.58
N GLU A 19 1.76 2.43 23.98
CA GLU A 19 3.07 2.64 23.36
C GLU A 19 2.99 3.50 22.10
N TYR A 20 1.91 3.37 21.32
CA TYR A 20 1.66 4.19 20.14
C TYR A 20 1.37 5.64 20.55
N GLN A 21 0.50 5.83 21.55
CA GLN A 21 0.18 7.17 22.06
C GLN A 21 1.41 7.86 22.67
N ALA A 22 2.17 7.15 23.50
CA ALA A 22 3.40 7.69 24.07
C ALA A 22 4.44 8.07 22.99
N ALA A 23 4.50 7.32 21.90
CA ALA A 23 5.39 7.63 20.78
C ALA A 23 4.93 8.88 20.00
N LEU A 24 3.63 9.07 19.83
CA LEU A 24 3.05 10.28 19.23
C LEU A 24 3.25 11.52 20.12
N ASP A 25 3.02 11.40 21.43
CA ASP A 25 3.21 12.50 22.38
C ASP A 25 4.67 12.94 22.40
N LYS A 26 5.61 11.98 22.35
CA LYS A 26 7.04 12.27 22.25
C LYS A 26 7.41 12.96 20.93
N LEU A 27 6.79 12.57 19.81
CA LEU A 27 6.98 13.23 18.52
C LEU A 27 6.48 14.68 18.56
N ALA A 28 5.28 14.90 19.10
CA ALA A 28 4.72 16.25 19.28
C ALA A 28 5.61 17.12 20.18
N GLY A 29 6.12 16.56 21.28
CA GLY A 29 7.08 17.23 22.16
C GLY A 29 8.36 17.66 21.43
N LEU A 30 8.93 16.79 20.59
CA LEU A 30 10.12 17.12 19.79
C LEU A 30 9.83 18.22 18.76
N GLN A 31 8.66 18.19 18.12
CA GLN A 31 8.24 19.23 17.17
C GLN A 31 8.06 20.60 17.85
N HIS A 32 7.47 20.62 19.05
CA HIS A 32 7.39 21.84 19.87
C HIS A 32 8.76 22.39 20.24
N GLN A 33 9.71 21.52 20.64
CA GLN A 33 11.08 21.94 20.93
C GLN A 33 11.78 22.50 19.68
N LEU A 34 11.56 21.90 18.51
CA LEU A 34 12.11 22.39 17.24
C LEU A 34 11.58 23.79 16.92
N ALA A 35 10.27 24.02 17.08
CA ALA A 35 9.67 25.34 16.87
C ALA A 35 10.26 26.39 17.82
N ALA A 36 10.44 26.05 19.10
CA ALA A 36 11.07 26.94 20.08
C ALA A 36 12.52 27.30 19.70
N VAL A 37 13.33 26.32 19.30
CA VAL A 37 14.72 26.56 18.88
C VAL A 37 14.78 27.40 17.60
N ASN A 38 13.87 27.19 16.65
CA ASN A 38 13.78 28.03 15.46
C ASN A 38 13.48 29.50 15.80
N GLN A 39 12.60 29.73 16.78
CA GLN A 39 12.36 31.09 17.27
C GLN A 39 13.62 31.69 17.90
N THR A 40 14.33 30.94 18.75
CA THR A 40 15.60 31.39 19.35
C THR A 40 16.66 31.75 18.30
N ILE A 41 16.78 30.95 17.22
CA ILE A 41 17.69 31.24 16.11
C ILE A 41 17.32 32.56 15.43
N THR A 42 16.04 32.80 15.15
CA THR A 42 15.55 34.05 14.58
C THR A 42 15.88 35.25 15.47
N ASP A 43 15.61 35.13 16.78
CA ASP A 43 15.86 36.20 17.74
C ASP A 43 17.35 36.53 17.87
N LEU A 44 18.21 35.51 17.98
CA LEU A 44 19.66 35.68 18.03
C LEU A 44 20.21 36.30 16.74
N THR A 45 19.69 35.89 15.58
CA THR A 45 20.08 36.46 14.29
C THR A 45 19.72 37.95 14.21
N ALA A 46 18.52 38.33 14.68
CA ALA A 46 18.10 39.72 14.75
C ALA A 46 19.00 40.54 15.68
N GLN A 47 19.30 40.03 16.88
CA GLN A 47 20.19 40.69 17.85
C GLN A 47 21.61 40.91 17.29
N ILE A 48 22.16 39.91 16.58
CA ILE A 48 23.46 40.05 15.91
C ILE A 48 23.42 41.13 14.83
N GLY A 49 22.33 41.20 14.05
CA GLY A 49 22.14 42.23 13.02
C GLY A 49 22.03 43.64 13.59
N HIS A 50 21.33 43.80 14.73
CA HIS A 50 21.25 45.07 15.44
C HIS A 50 22.61 45.53 15.99
N ASN A 51 23.39 44.61 16.56
CA ASN A 51 24.72 44.91 17.14
C ASN A 51 25.83 45.17 16.10
N GLN A 52 25.59 44.92 14.81
CA GLN A 52 26.56 45.15 13.72
C GLN A 52 26.34 46.46 12.95
N LYS A 53 25.32 47.26 13.28
CA LYS A 53 25.07 48.53 12.58
C LYS A 53 26.21 49.53 12.84
N PRO A 54 26.85 50.11 11.81
CA PRO A 54 28.04 50.96 11.95
C PRO A 54 27.84 52.30 12.68
N GLY A 55 26.60 52.68 13.03
CA GLY A 55 26.27 53.98 13.63
C GLY A 55 26.27 54.04 15.16
N ASP A 56 26.13 52.92 15.86
CA ASP A 56 25.73 52.91 17.29
C ASP A 56 26.84 52.44 18.26
N SER A 57 28.04 52.12 17.77
CA SER A 57 28.98 51.30 18.54
C SER A 57 29.70 52.01 19.71
N ILE A 58 29.83 53.33 19.72
CA ILE A 58 30.56 54.05 20.79
C ILE A 58 29.61 54.86 21.67
N THR A 59 28.69 55.61 21.08
CA THR A 59 27.73 56.45 21.82
C THR A 59 26.74 55.59 22.61
N ALA A 60 26.15 54.55 22.01
CA ALA A 60 25.24 53.66 22.73
C ALA A 60 25.97 52.80 23.79
N LYS A 61 27.26 52.50 23.57
CA LYS A 61 28.11 51.86 24.59
C LYS A 61 28.38 52.78 25.77
N ALA A 62 28.60 54.07 25.52
CA ALA A 62 28.79 55.07 26.56
C ALA A 62 27.50 55.34 27.34
N GLU A 63 26.34 55.38 26.67
CA GLU A 63 25.02 55.54 27.30
C GLU A 63 24.64 54.33 28.17
N ALA A 64 24.79 53.09 27.68
CA ALA A 64 24.52 51.89 28.48
C ALA A 64 25.42 51.78 29.73
N LEU A 65 26.69 52.21 29.62
CA LEU A 65 27.62 52.31 30.75
C LEU A 65 27.22 53.41 31.76
N LEU A 66 26.61 54.49 31.29
CA LEU A 66 26.10 55.58 32.13
C LEU A 66 24.79 55.21 32.84
N ASP A 67 23.95 54.40 32.20
CA ASP A 67 22.66 53.93 32.75
C ASP A 67 22.80 52.72 33.70
N GLY A 68 24.02 52.23 33.91
CA GLY A 68 24.30 51.10 34.80
C GLY A 68 23.84 49.74 34.27
N GLU A 69 23.53 49.65 32.97
CA GLU A 69 23.24 48.39 32.31
C GLU A 69 24.53 47.60 32.06
N ASP A 70 24.46 46.26 32.19
CA ASP A 70 25.53 45.39 31.72
C ASP A 70 25.77 45.71 30.23
N GLY A 71 26.97 46.20 29.90
CA GLY A 71 27.31 46.67 28.55
C GLY A 71 26.97 45.64 27.46
N PRO A 72 26.87 46.06 26.19
CA PRO A 72 26.25 45.24 25.14
C PRO A 72 26.86 43.85 25.07
N VAL A 73 25.98 42.83 25.10
CA VAL A 73 26.35 41.42 24.99
C VAL A 73 27.29 41.25 23.81
N SER A 74 28.48 40.67 24.06
CA SER A 74 29.49 40.59 23.01
C SER A 74 28.95 39.81 21.81
N VAL A 75 29.15 40.35 20.60
CA VAL A 75 28.73 39.69 19.35
C VAL A 75 29.31 38.27 19.25
N THR A 76 30.49 38.04 19.83
CA THR A 76 31.12 36.73 19.93
C THR A 76 30.30 35.75 20.77
N ARG A 77 29.73 36.20 21.90
CA ARG A 77 28.84 35.38 22.74
C ARG A 77 27.55 35.03 22.01
N LEU A 78 26.90 36.01 21.38
CA LEU A 78 25.68 35.78 20.59
C LEU A 78 25.91 34.82 19.42
N ARG A 79 27.05 34.92 18.73
CA ARG A 79 27.42 33.98 17.66
C ARG A 79 27.60 32.55 18.19
N ARG A 80 28.25 32.39 19.34
CA ARG A 80 28.37 31.07 19.98
C ARG A 80 27.01 30.48 20.36
N GLU A 81 26.13 31.28 20.97
CA GLU A 81 24.77 30.85 21.33
C GLU A 81 23.93 30.50 20.08
N LEU A 82 24.15 31.20 18.96
CA LEU A 82 23.55 30.88 17.67
C LEU A 82 24.06 29.55 17.12
N ASP A 83 25.38 29.31 17.13
CA ASP A 83 25.97 28.06 16.68
C ASP A 83 25.47 26.87 17.50
N GLU A 84 25.41 27.01 18.83
CA GLU A 84 24.84 26.01 19.74
C GLU A 84 23.35 25.75 19.43
N SER A 85 22.57 26.79 19.13
CA SER A 85 21.16 26.67 18.76
C SER A 85 20.96 26.00 17.40
N ILE A 86 21.80 26.31 16.41
CA ILE A 86 21.79 25.65 15.10
C ILE A 86 22.13 24.17 15.23
N GLU A 87 23.11 23.82 16.05
CA GLU A 87 23.46 22.42 16.28
C GLU A 87 22.33 21.68 16.99
N ARG A 88 21.73 22.30 18.02
CA ARG A 88 20.55 21.77 18.69
C ARG A 88 19.39 21.55 17.72
N ARG A 89 19.17 22.44 16.75
CA ARG A 89 18.15 22.27 15.70
C ARG A 89 18.40 21.00 14.88
N LYS A 90 19.64 20.78 14.41
CA LYS A 90 19.99 19.58 13.64
C LYS A 90 19.75 18.29 14.44
N VAL A 91 20.14 18.29 15.72
CA VAL A 91 19.91 17.15 16.61
C VAL A 91 18.41 16.87 16.78
N LEU A 92 17.58 17.93 16.93
CA LEU A 92 16.13 17.80 17.00
C LEU A 92 15.52 17.27 15.70
N GLU A 93 15.96 17.76 14.54
CA GLU A 93 15.52 17.26 13.24
C GLU A 93 15.85 15.77 13.06
N ALA A 94 17.08 15.36 13.42
CA ALA A 94 17.48 13.96 13.38
C ALA A 94 16.66 13.10 14.36
N SER A 95 16.41 13.62 15.57
CA SER A 95 15.59 12.94 16.59
C SER A 95 14.14 12.77 16.15
N ILE A 96 13.56 13.78 15.48
CA ILE A 96 12.21 13.71 14.90
C ILE A 96 12.14 12.62 13.85
N ARG A 97 13.11 12.54 12.93
CA ARG A 97 13.15 11.47 11.91
C ARG A 97 13.22 10.08 12.54
N LEU A 98 14.08 9.90 13.55
CA LEU A 98 14.17 8.64 14.27
C LEU A 98 12.86 8.29 15.00
N GLN A 99 12.22 9.28 15.61
CA GLN A 99 10.95 9.09 16.31
C GLN A 99 9.80 8.78 15.33
N GLN A 100 9.77 9.40 14.15
CA GLN A 100 8.81 9.07 13.08
C GLN A 100 8.95 7.61 12.64
N ASN A 101 10.18 7.16 12.39
CA ASN A 101 10.44 5.76 12.06
C ASN A 101 9.97 4.81 13.17
N ARG A 102 10.18 5.20 14.44
CA ARG A 102 9.74 4.41 15.59
C ARG A 102 8.22 4.37 15.72
N VAL A 103 7.52 5.47 15.45
CA VAL A 103 6.05 5.52 15.40
C VAL A 103 5.52 4.56 14.35
N GLU A 104 6.09 4.55 13.14
CA GLU A 104 5.68 3.60 12.10
C GLU A 104 5.95 2.14 12.47
N GLN A 105 7.08 1.85 13.12
CA GLN A 105 7.36 0.49 13.63
C GLN A 105 6.33 0.06 14.69
N ILE A 106 6.05 0.91 15.68
CA ILE A 106 5.07 0.62 16.72
C ILE A 106 3.67 0.47 16.11
N LYS A 107 3.32 1.29 15.13
CA LYS A 107 2.06 1.18 14.39
C LYS A 107 1.94 -0.17 13.69
N THR A 108 2.98 -0.63 13.00
CA THR A 108 2.97 -1.94 12.34
C THR A 108 2.75 -3.06 13.36
N THR A 109 3.53 -3.10 14.44
CA THR A 109 3.39 -4.15 15.47
C THR A 109 2.04 -4.08 16.21
N SER A 110 1.55 -2.88 16.50
CA SER A 110 0.23 -2.69 17.13
C SER A 110 -0.90 -3.08 16.18
N SER A 111 -0.73 -2.84 14.87
CA SER A 111 -1.68 -3.26 13.84
C SER A 111 -1.71 -4.78 13.70
N GLU A 112 -0.56 -5.46 13.73
CA GLU A 112 -0.49 -6.93 13.72
C GLU A 112 -1.23 -7.53 14.93
N ALA A 113 -1.02 -6.95 16.12
CA ALA A 113 -1.74 -7.36 17.32
C ALA A 113 -3.25 -7.13 17.20
N ALA A 114 -3.68 -5.95 16.74
CA ALA A 114 -5.09 -5.64 16.52
C ALA A 114 -5.72 -6.55 15.44
N ASN A 115 -4.97 -6.85 14.38
CA ASN A 115 -5.41 -7.72 13.30
C ASN A 115 -5.66 -9.15 13.78
N THR A 116 -4.97 -9.62 14.81
CA THR A 116 -5.21 -10.96 15.39
C THR A 116 -6.64 -11.08 15.95
N ASP A 117 -7.13 -10.01 16.59
CA ASP A 117 -8.50 -9.96 17.14
C ASP A 117 -9.55 -9.80 16.02
N LEU A 118 -9.17 -9.16 14.91
CA LEU A 118 -10.04 -8.91 13.75
C LEU A 118 -10.05 -10.04 12.73
N GLU A 119 -9.03 -10.90 12.74
CA GLU A 119 -8.84 -11.90 11.70
C GLU A 119 -10.05 -12.81 11.64
N LYS A 120 -10.41 -13.45 12.76
CA LYS A 120 -11.53 -14.39 12.82
C LYS A 120 -12.88 -13.78 12.39
N PRO A 121 -13.35 -12.63 12.92
CA PRO A 121 -14.60 -12.02 12.48
C PRO A 121 -14.53 -11.55 11.03
N TYR A 122 -13.38 -11.05 10.55
CA TYR A 122 -13.20 -10.70 9.14
C TYR A 122 -13.28 -11.94 8.23
N ARG A 123 -12.60 -13.05 8.57
CA ARG A 123 -12.70 -14.33 7.84
C ARG A 123 -14.16 -14.77 7.74
N ALA A 124 -14.91 -14.68 8.84
CA ALA A 124 -16.33 -15.05 8.89
C ALA A 124 -17.20 -14.14 8.01
N ALA A 125 -16.96 -12.83 8.02
CA ALA A 125 -17.68 -11.87 7.19
C ALA A 125 -17.41 -12.09 5.69
N VAL A 126 -16.14 -12.29 5.31
CA VAL A 126 -15.72 -12.60 3.94
C VAL A 126 -16.37 -13.90 3.48
N ARG A 127 -16.32 -14.97 4.29
CA ARG A 127 -16.96 -16.25 3.97
C ARG A 127 -18.46 -16.09 3.73
N LYS A 128 -19.16 -15.34 4.60
CA LYS A 128 -20.59 -15.05 4.43
C LYS A 128 -20.89 -14.30 3.13
N ALA A 129 -20.06 -13.33 2.76
CA ALA A 129 -20.20 -12.59 1.51
C ALA A 129 -20.00 -13.49 0.28
N LEU A 130 -18.99 -14.38 0.33
CA LEU A 130 -18.72 -15.35 -0.73
C LEU A 130 -19.87 -16.36 -0.89
N ASP A 131 -20.38 -16.91 0.22
CA ASP A 131 -21.52 -17.84 0.20
C ASP A 131 -22.76 -17.18 -0.44
N ALA A 132 -23.00 -15.90 -0.14
CA ALA A 132 -24.09 -15.13 -0.73
C ALA A 132 -23.90 -14.92 -2.24
N ALA A 133 -22.68 -14.60 -2.67
CA ALA A 133 -22.34 -14.40 -4.07
C ALA A 133 -22.46 -15.71 -4.88
N VAL A 134 -22.00 -16.83 -4.33
CA VAL A 134 -22.16 -18.17 -4.94
C VAL A 134 -23.64 -18.50 -5.10
N LYS A 135 -24.46 -18.35 -4.05
CA LYS A 135 -25.91 -18.62 -4.09
C LYS A 135 -26.62 -17.73 -5.10
N GLN A 136 -26.30 -16.43 -5.12
CA GLN A 136 -26.87 -15.49 -6.09
C GLN A 136 -26.57 -15.93 -7.52
N SER A 137 -25.33 -16.36 -7.80
CA SER A 137 -24.99 -16.83 -9.12
C SER A 137 -25.68 -18.15 -9.49
N GLN A 138 -25.88 -19.07 -8.54
CA GLN A 138 -26.64 -20.30 -8.79
C GLN A 138 -28.10 -19.97 -9.17
N SER A 139 -28.76 -19.08 -8.43
CA SER A 139 -30.12 -18.65 -8.76
C SER A 139 -30.23 -17.97 -10.14
N PHE A 140 -29.20 -17.25 -10.57
CA PHE A 140 -29.16 -16.69 -11.92
C PHE A 140 -28.95 -17.73 -13.02
N ALA A 141 -28.26 -18.84 -12.73
CA ALA A 141 -28.14 -19.96 -13.67
C ALA A 141 -29.51 -20.64 -13.87
N GLU A 142 -30.24 -20.93 -12.79
CA GLU A 142 -31.58 -21.56 -12.87
C GLU A 142 -32.58 -20.74 -13.72
N VAL A 143 -32.58 -19.41 -13.54
CA VAL A 143 -33.43 -18.51 -14.35
C VAL A 143 -33.05 -18.56 -15.83
N ARG A 144 -31.77 -18.75 -16.14
CA ARG A 144 -31.29 -18.85 -17.53
C ARG A 144 -31.71 -20.17 -18.15
N ASP A 145 -31.48 -21.29 -17.48
CA ASP A 145 -31.87 -22.63 -17.95
C ASP A 145 -33.37 -22.66 -18.28
N MET A 146 -34.19 -22.03 -17.42
CA MET A 146 -35.62 -21.88 -17.67
C MET A 146 -35.92 -21.10 -18.96
N ILE A 147 -35.21 -20.00 -19.20
CA ILE A 147 -35.46 -19.16 -20.38
C ILE A 147 -34.92 -19.80 -21.65
N GLU A 148 -33.79 -20.50 -21.59
CA GLU A 148 -33.29 -21.32 -22.70
C GLU A 148 -34.33 -22.39 -23.07
N GLY A 149 -34.90 -23.10 -22.10
CA GLY A 149 -36.00 -24.04 -22.34
C GLY A 149 -37.25 -23.40 -22.97
N ILE A 150 -37.59 -22.16 -22.56
CA ILE A 150 -38.70 -21.39 -23.16
C ILE A 150 -38.40 -21.01 -24.62
N GLN A 151 -37.15 -20.61 -24.92
CA GLN A 151 -36.71 -20.28 -26.28
C GLN A 151 -36.68 -21.52 -27.18
N GLU A 152 -36.17 -22.64 -26.69
CA GLU A 152 -36.18 -23.94 -27.39
C GLU A 152 -37.60 -24.41 -27.70
N ALA A 153 -38.55 -24.12 -26.80
CA ALA A 153 -39.98 -24.37 -27.01
C ALA A 153 -40.65 -23.39 -28.00
N GLY A 154 -39.91 -22.42 -28.55
CA GLY A 154 -40.37 -21.49 -29.59
C GLY A 154 -41.05 -20.22 -29.09
N PHE A 155 -41.00 -19.93 -27.78
CA PHE A 155 -41.56 -18.71 -27.20
C PHE A 155 -40.54 -17.55 -27.24
N TYR A 156 -41.02 -16.35 -27.57
CA TYR A 156 -40.19 -15.15 -27.60
C TYR A 156 -40.24 -14.39 -26.26
N PHE A 157 -39.07 -14.15 -25.65
CA PHE A 157 -38.94 -13.43 -24.37
C PHE A 157 -38.04 -12.19 -24.52
N HIS A 158 -38.42 -11.06 -23.94
CA HIS A 158 -37.64 -9.82 -24.01
C HIS A 158 -36.34 -9.92 -23.19
N GLN A 159 -35.18 -9.96 -23.87
CA GLN A 159 -33.87 -10.30 -23.30
C GLN A 159 -33.19 -9.19 -22.45
N GLN A 160 -33.76 -7.98 -22.35
CA GLN A 160 -33.08 -6.87 -21.65
C GLN A 160 -32.88 -7.11 -20.15
N GLN A 161 -33.82 -7.76 -19.47
CA GLN A 161 -33.68 -8.06 -18.04
C GLN A 161 -32.60 -9.13 -17.78
N LEU A 162 -32.43 -10.08 -18.71
CA LEU A 162 -31.37 -11.11 -18.65
C LEU A 162 -29.97 -10.53 -18.85
N ALA A 163 -29.81 -9.59 -19.79
CA ALA A 163 -28.54 -8.91 -20.00
C ALA A 163 -28.08 -8.12 -18.75
N MET A 164 -29.04 -7.65 -17.93
CA MET A 164 -28.73 -7.02 -16.64
C MET A 164 -28.34 -8.05 -15.57
N LEU A 165 -28.99 -9.22 -15.52
CA LEU A 165 -28.62 -10.30 -14.58
C LEU A 165 -27.19 -10.80 -14.84
N GLY A 166 -26.76 -10.85 -16.10
CA GLY A 166 -25.40 -11.27 -16.49
C GLY A 166 -24.26 -10.32 -16.09
N ARG A 167 -24.55 -9.05 -15.76
CA ARG A 167 -23.52 -8.05 -15.39
C ARG A 167 -23.06 -8.14 -13.93
N TYR A 168 -23.75 -8.89 -13.07
CA TYR A 168 -23.50 -8.90 -11.62
C TYR A 168 -22.62 -10.07 -11.14
N GLY A 169 -21.74 -10.61 -11.98
CA GLY A 169 -20.75 -11.61 -11.56
C GLY A 169 -21.23 -13.05 -11.74
N ARG A 170 -21.45 -13.42 -13.01
CA ARG A 170 -21.77 -14.77 -13.45
C ARG A 170 -20.69 -15.78 -13.02
N TRP A 171 -21.09 -16.86 -12.36
CA TRP A 171 -20.17 -17.96 -12.02
C TRP A 171 -19.59 -18.64 -13.26
N ASP A 172 -20.34 -18.70 -14.36
CA ASP A 172 -19.92 -19.30 -15.62
C ASP A 172 -19.09 -18.34 -16.49
N ASP A 173 -19.01 -17.06 -16.10
CA ASP A 173 -18.21 -16.06 -16.77
C ASP A 173 -16.83 -16.01 -16.13
N PRO A 174 -15.79 -16.50 -16.81
CA PRO A 174 -14.46 -16.58 -16.24
C PRO A 174 -13.83 -15.19 -15.99
N ASP A 175 -14.45 -14.11 -16.48
CA ASP A 175 -14.05 -12.73 -16.22
C ASP A 175 -14.89 -12.02 -15.13
N ALA A 176 -15.82 -12.74 -14.50
CA ALA A 176 -16.59 -12.19 -13.40
C ALA A 176 -15.70 -11.81 -12.21
N HIS A 177 -15.98 -10.65 -11.62
CA HIS A 177 -15.25 -10.12 -10.47
C HIS A 177 -15.26 -11.06 -9.25
N ILE A 178 -16.29 -11.91 -9.13
CA ILE A 178 -16.38 -12.94 -8.09
C ILE A 178 -15.17 -13.89 -8.11
N HIS A 179 -14.61 -14.22 -9.27
CA HIS A 179 -13.46 -15.12 -9.36
C HIS A 179 -12.15 -14.48 -8.87
N ALA A 180 -11.98 -13.18 -9.08
CA ALA A 180 -10.86 -12.43 -8.51
C ALA A 180 -10.95 -12.40 -6.98
N LEU A 181 -12.15 -12.12 -6.44
CA LEU A 181 -12.40 -12.14 -5.00
C LEU A 181 -12.15 -13.52 -4.38
N LEU A 182 -12.56 -14.60 -5.05
CA LEU A 182 -12.29 -15.96 -4.60
C LEU A 182 -10.79 -16.29 -4.65
N GLN A 183 -10.07 -15.83 -5.68
CA GLN A 183 -8.64 -16.06 -5.80
C GLN A 183 -7.86 -15.36 -4.68
N ASP A 184 -8.22 -14.12 -4.38
CA ASP A 184 -7.64 -13.40 -3.26
C ASP A 184 -8.01 -14.11 -1.94
N ALA A 185 -9.27 -14.51 -1.77
CA ALA A 185 -9.69 -15.21 -0.56
C ALA A 185 -8.97 -16.56 -0.35
N GLU A 186 -8.66 -17.30 -1.40
CA GLU A 186 -7.83 -18.51 -1.34
C GLU A 186 -6.38 -18.20 -0.99
N ARG A 187 -5.79 -17.18 -1.62
CA ARG A 187 -4.40 -16.77 -1.37
C ARG A 187 -4.21 -16.39 0.10
N GLU A 188 -5.18 -15.69 0.68
CA GLU A 188 -5.20 -15.32 2.09
C GLU A 188 -5.67 -16.46 3.02
N GLY A 189 -5.99 -17.64 2.47
CA GLY A 189 -6.42 -18.83 3.21
C GLY A 189 -7.79 -18.71 3.87
N PHE A 190 -8.65 -17.78 3.45
CA PHE A 190 -10.01 -17.61 3.97
C PHE A 190 -10.93 -18.75 3.52
N ILE A 191 -10.69 -19.30 2.33
CA ILE A 191 -11.45 -20.40 1.73
C ILE A 191 -10.50 -21.41 1.08
N LYS A 192 -11.01 -22.62 0.82
CA LYS A 192 -10.34 -23.64 0.02
C LYS A 192 -11.01 -23.78 -1.36
N PRO A 193 -10.31 -24.30 -2.37
CA PRO A 193 -10.90 -24.59 -3.68
C PRO A 193 -12.14 -25.49 -3.61
N SER A 194 -12.21 -26.37 -2.61
CA SER A 194 -13.34 -27.27 -2.37
C SER A 194 -14.57 -26.60 -1.74
N ASP A 195 -14.45 -25.35 -1.27
CA ASP A 195 -15.55 -24.65 -0.59
C ASP A 195 -16.60 -24.10 -1.57
N TYR A 196 -16.33 -24.16 -2.87
CA TYR A 196 -17.19 -23.59 -3.91
C TYR A 196 -17.11 -24.42 -5.20
N PRO A 197 -18.05 -24.27 -6.16
CA PRO A 197 -18.07 -25.06 -7.40
C PRO A 197 -16.79 -24.89 -8.24
N ASP A 198 -16.51 -25.75 -9.21
CA ASP A 198 -15.35 -25.54 -10.08
C ASP A 198 -15.49 -24.20 -10.83
N ARG A 199 -14.39 -23.41 -10.84
CA ARG A 199 -14.36 -22.17 -11.62
C ARG A 199 -14.39 -22.51 -13.12
N PRO A 200 -15.11 -21.75 -13.95
CA PRO A 200 -14.97 -21.86 -15.38
C PRO A 200 -13.51 -21.60 -15.74
N LYS A 201 -12.96 -22.46 -16.60
CA LYS A 201 -11.62 -22.22 -17.13
C LYS A 201 -11.69 -20.95 -17.96
N ARG A 202 -10.90 -19.93 -17.58
CA ARG A 202 -10.55 -18.86 -18.53
C ARG A 202 -9.98 -19.54 -19.75
N ALA A 203 -10.61 -19.32 -20.91
CA ALA A 203 -10.00 -19.71 -22.17
C ALA A 203 -8.64 -19.02 -22.23
N GLY A 204 -7.56 -19.82 -22.18
CA GLY A 204 -6.23 -19.32 -22.42
C GLY A 204 -6.17 -18.68 -23.80
N GLU A 205 -5.23 -17.74 -23.98
CA GLU A 205 -5.00 -17.02 -25.24
C GLU A 205 -4.86 -17.97 -26.47
N TYR A 206 -4.52 -19.23 -26.20
CA TYR A 206 -4.27 -20.27 -27.19
C TYR A 206 -5.30 -21.42 -27.18
N ASP A 207 -6.34 -21.39 -26.35
CA ASP A 207 -7.29 -22.50 -26.20
C ASP A 207 -8.21 -22.65 -27.43
N ASN A 208 -8.54 -21.52 -28.07
CA ASN A 208 -9.40 -21.46 -29.24
C ASN A 208 -8.63 -21.54 -30.57
N MET A 209 -7.33 -21.86 -30.55
CA MET A 209 -6.57 -22.01 -31.79
C MET A 209 -7.07 -23.22 -32.59
N PRO A 210 -7.14 -23.11 -33.94
CA PRO A 210 -7.46 -24.26 -34.78
C PRO A 210 -6.49 -25.42 -34.52
N LYS A 211 -7.02 -26.65 -34.56
CA LYS A 211 -6.20 -27.85 -34.36
C LYS A 211 -5.08 -27.91 -35.41
N GLY A 212 -3.83 -27.90 -34.96
CA GLY A 212 -2.63 -27.87 -35.82
C GLY A 212 -2.07 -26.47 -36.13
N ALA A 213 -2.76 -25.41 -35.70
CA ALA A 213 -2.20 -24.06 -35.74
C ALA A 213 -1.14 -23.87 -34.64
N THR A 214 -0.12 -23.06 -34.95
CA THR A 214 0.89 -22.65 -33.98
C THR A 214 1.12 -21.16 -34.08
N VAL A 215 1.33 -20.50 -32.95
CA VAL A 215 1.72 -19.09 -32.87
C VAL A 215 3.15 -19.01 -32.39
N THR A 216 3.95 -18.20 -33.05
CA THR A 216 5.31 -17.86 -32.62
C THR A 216 5.23 -16.68 -31.64
N ALA A 217 5.74 -16.86 -30.42
CA ALA A 217 5.83 -15.82 -29.41
C ALA A 217 7.27 -15.68 -28.90
N LEU A 218 7.59 -14.52 -28.35
CA LEU A 218 8.85 -14.27 -27.66
C LEU A 218 8.65 -14.49 -26.16
N ALA A 219 9.44 -15.38 -25.57
CA ALA A 219 9.46 -15.65 -24.14
C ALA A 219 10.80 -15.19 -23.56
N ALA A 220 10.75 -14.36 -22.52
CA ALA A 220 11.93 -14.02 -21.72
C ALA A 220 11.96 -14.90 -20.46
N GLY A 221 13.14 -15.41 -20.10
CA GLY A 221 13.31 -16.19 -18.89
C GLY A 221 14.78 -16.30 -18.45
N PRO A 222 15.07 -17.13 -17.42
CA PRO A 222 16.41 -17.23 -16.85
C PRO A 222 17.51 -17.64 -17.84
N ASN A 223 17.14 -18.31 -18.94
CA ASN A 223 18.08 -18.73 -20.00
C ASN A 223 18.03 -17.79 -21.21
N GLY A 224 17.61 -16.55 -20.99
CA GLY A 224 17.55 -15.48 -22.00
C GLY A 224 16.25 -15.41 -22.80
N LEU A 225 16.34 -14.78 -23.97
CA LEU A 225 15.22 -14.54 -24.87
C LEU A 225 15.07 -15.71 -25.83
N ARG A 226 13.86 -16.28 -25.90
CA ARG A 226 13.55 -17.49 -26.66
C ARG A 226 12.35 -17.24 -27.56
N GLU A 227 12.42 -17.75 -28.78
CA GLU A 227 11.30 -17.87 -29.69
C GLU A 227 10.61 -19.20 -29.41
N VAL A 228 9.34 -19.16 -29.00
CA VAL A 228 8.54 -20.34 -28.70
C VAL A 228 7.40 -20.46 -29.71
N LYS A 229 7.19 -21.67 -30.23
CA LYS A 229 5.99 -22.03 -30.98
C LYS A 229 5.00 -22.66 -30.02
N ILE A 230 3.84 -22.03 -29.89
CA ILE A 230 2.78 -22.42 -28.97
C ILE A 230 1.63 -23.00 -29.80
N ALA A 231 1.21 -24.22 -29.48
CA ALA A 231 0.06 -24.90 -30.05
C ALA A 231 -1.19 -24.71 -29.18
N GLN A 232 -2.33 -25.23 -29.66
CA GLN A 232 -3.62 -25.16 -28.97
C GLN A 232 -3.48 -25.62 -27.50
N GLY A 233 -4.10 -24.88 -26.57
CA GLY A 233 -4.01 -25.16 -25.14
C GLY A 233 -2.74 -24.62 -24.45
N GLY A 234 -1.98 -23.73 -25.11
CA GLY A 234 -0.77 -23.13 -24.54
C GLY A 234 0.45 -24.05 -24.54
N LYS A 235 0.41 -25.17 -25.25
CA LYS A 235 1.51 -26.15 -25.27
C LYS A 235 2.66 -25.66 -26.15
N VAL A 236 3.84 -25.46 -25.57
CA VAL A 236 5.07 -25.18 -26.34
C VAL A 236 5.45 -26.45 -27.11
N VAL A 237 5.48 -26.35 -28.44
CA VAL A 237 5.82 -27.47 -29.34
C VAL A 237 7.21 -27.34 -29.95
N ASN A 238 7.77 -26.14 -29.93
CA ASN A 238 9.15 -25.88 -30.34
C ASN A 238 9.68 -24.64 -29.62
N GLU A 239 10.96 -24.62 -29.31
CA GLU A 239 11.64 -23.52 -28.64
C GLU A 239 13.02 -23.31 -29.24
N LYS A 240 13.36 -22.07 -29.57
CA LYS A 240 14.65 -21.66 -30.10
C LYS A 240 15.19 -20.49 -29.30
N VAL A 241 16.36 -20.64 -28.70
CA VAL A 241 17.01 -19.54 -27.98
C VAL A 241 17.53 -18.50 -28.98
N ILE A 242 17.11 -17.25 -28.85
CA ILE A 242 17.54 -16.13 -29.69
C ILE A 242 18.72 -15.39 -29.05
N HIS A 243 18.71 -15.26 -27.72
CA HIS A 243 19.76 -14.58 -26.97
C HIS A 243 19.94 -15.23 -25.61
N GLN A 244 21.17 -15.51 -25.20
CA GLN A 244 21.52 -15.92 -23.84
C GLN A 244 22.21 -14.76 -23.12
N PRO A 245 21.88 -14.49 -21.85
CA PRO A 245 22.59 -13.49 -21.06
C PRO A 245 24.07 -13.87 -20.93
N GLU A 246 24.94 -12.87 -21.03
CA GLU A 246 26.41 -13.04 -21.15
C GLU A 246 27.03 -13.82 -19.99
N ASP A 247 26.39 -13.79 -18.81
CA ASP A 247 26.84 -14.51 -17.60
C ASP A 247 26.88 -16.04 -17.76
N GLN A 248 26.08 -16.64 -18.66
CA GLN A 248 26.12 -18.09 -18.92
C GLN A 248 27.16 -18.49 -19.98
N LYS A 249 27.59 -17.57 -20.85
CA LYS A 249 28.69 -17.83 -21.80
C LYS A 249 30.03 -17.96 -21.06
N ALA A 250 30.25 -17.11 -20.05
CA ALA A 250 31.45 -17.16 -19.21
C ALA A 250 31.58 -18.49 -18.43
N ALA A 251 30.45 -19.05 -17.96
CA ALA A 251 30.44 -20.34 -17.26
C ALA A 251 30.67 -21.54 -18.20
N ALA A 252 30.28 -21.45 -19.48
CA ALA A 252 30.50 -22.49 -20.48
C ALA A 252 31.94 -22.48 -21.05
N ASP A 253 32.59 -21.31 -21.10
CA ASP A 253 33.95 -21.13 -21.62
C ASP A 253 35.06 -21.40 -20.57
N GLY A 254 34.71 -21.93 -19.39
CA GLY A 254 35.68 -22.53 -18.47
C GLY A 254 36.61 -21.55 -17.75
N TRP A 255 36.16 -20.31 -17.49
CA TRP A 255 36.86 -19.39 -16.61
C TRP A 255 36.05 -19.19 -15.32
N GLY A 256 36.13 -20.21 -14.44
CA GLY A 256 35.73 -20.15 -13.04
C GLY A 256 36.93 -20.46 -12.15
#